data_AF-A0A958UQU6-F1
#
_entry.id   AF-A0A958UQU6-F1
#
_cell.length_a   1.000
_cell.length_b   1.000
_cell.length_c   1.000
_cell.angle_alpha   90.00
_cell.angle_beta   90.00
_cell.angle_gamma   90.00
#
_symmetry.space_group_name_H-M   'P 1'
#
loop_
_entity.id
_entity.type
_entity.pdbx_description
1 polymer ?
#
loop_
_entity_poly.entity_id
_entity_poly.type
_entity_poly.pdbx_seq_one_letter_code
_entity_poly.pdbx_strand_id
1 'polypeptide(L)'
;MTNEAGGFYSSLDADSKDENDKLEEGAFYIFTLEELQQLLKDDFDIFKEYYNVNNYGKWENNHYVLIRKKADEEIEEEFGITPETLQQKKESWKSTLLPYRNKRPKPRLDDKTLTSWNAMMLKGYVDAYKTFGKKEYLDAALKNAVFISEKQFQKNGALFHNYKDGKSSINGFLEDYAFTIEAYIDLYQATLDEKWLNLSKQMADYAKANFFDEEKHMFYFTSKKDAAIVTRNFEYRDNVIPASNSVMAKNLFLLSKYFEGTGFDEISHQMLKNVSAEIEQYPSGFSNWLDLLSNFQNNFYETVIVGRDALEKVKEINKHYLPNIIIAGSKFENNAPLFENRYVPNETLIYVCVNNACKLPVKDTKIAIESLIKK
;
A
#
# COMPACT_ATOMS: atom_id res chain seq x y z
N MET A 1 3.36 3.09 -16.47
CA MET A 1 3.72 1.92 -15.64
C MET A 1 2.52 1.02 -15.34
N THR A 2 1.49 1.02 -16.20
CA THR A 2 0.28 0.21 -16.04
C THR A 2 -0.07 -0.44 -17.37
N ASN A 3 -0.57 -1.67 -17.33
CA ASN A 3 -1.21 -2.31 -18.48
C ASN A 3 -2.67 -1.87 -18.61
N GLU A 4 -3.29 -2.21 -19.76
CA GLU A 4 -4.69 -1.85 -20.06
C GLU A 4 -5.70 -2.50 -19.11
N ALA A 5 -5.33 -3.63 -18.49
CA ALA A 5 -6.18 -4.35 -17.54
C ALA A 5 -6.14 -3.76 -16.13
N GLY A 6 -5.28 -2.77 -15.84
CA GLY A 6 -5.15 -2.14 -14.52
C GLY A 6 -4.03 -2.69 -13.63
N GLY A 7 -3.21 -3.61 -14.13
CA GLY A 7 -2.00 -4.09 -13.45
C GLY A 7 -0.84 -3.12 -13.59
N PHE A 8 -0.05 -2.95 -12.53
CA PHE A 8 1.20 -2.20 -12.51
C PHE A 8 2.37 -3.09 -12.97
N TYR A 9 3.26 -2.52 -13.78
CA TYR A 9 4.48 -3.17 -14.22
C TYR A 9 5.53 -3.21 -13.11
N SER A 10 6.37 -4.24 -13.13
CA SER A 10 7.33 -4.56 -12.07
C SER A 10 8.37 -3.46 -11.88
N SER A 11 9.04 -3.02 -12.94
CA SER A 11 10.12 -2.04 -12.80
C SER A 11 10.47 -1.35 -14.11
N LEU A 12 11.14 -0.21 -13.99
CA LEU A 12 12.01 0.31 -15.03
C LEU A 12 13.45 -0.02 -14.63
N ASP A 13 14.24 -0.42 -15.62
CA ASP A 13 15.67 -0.62 -15.45
C ASP A 13 16.34 0.69 -14.97
N ALA A 14 17.35 0.57 -14.12
CA ALA A 14 18.18 1.71 -13.77
C ALA A 14 19.08 2.09 -14.95
N ASP A 15 19.44 1.09 -15.76
CA ASP A 15 20.29 1.25 -16.93
C ASP A 15 19.52 1.72 -18.17
N SER A 16 20.15 2.58 -18.94
CA SER A 16 19.69 3.00 -20.25
C SER A 16 20.87 3.24 -21.18
N LYS A 17 20.60 3.21 -22.48
CA LYS A 17 21.63 3.50 -23.48
C LYS A 17 21.92 5.01 -23.48
N ASP A 18 23.19 5.36 -23.46
CA ASP A 18 23.67 6.72 -23.68
C ASP A 18 23.62 7.08 -25.19
N GLU A 19 24.13 8.26 -25.54
CA GLU A 19 24.23 8.74 -26.92
C GLU A 19 25.17 7.91 -27.82
N ASN A 20 26.02 7.07 -27.23
CA ASN A 20 26.98 6.20 -27.90
C ASN A 20 26.51 4.72 -27.93
N ASP A 21 25.23 4.47 -27.62
CA ASP A 21 24.61 3.14 -27.52
C ASP A 21 25.19 2.25 -26.40
N LYS A 22 25.94 2.83 -25.45
CA LYS A 22 26.50 2.13 -24.30
C LYS A 22 25.50 2.13 -23.15
N LEU A 23 25.33 0.97 -22.52
CA LEU A 23 24.45 0.82 -21.36
C LEU A 23 25.13 1.43 -20.13
N GLU A 24 24.51 2.44 -19.52
CA GLU A 24 24.99 3.10 -18.30
C GLU A 24 23.84 3.38 -17.31
N GLU A 25 24.14 3.27 -16.02
CA GLU A 25 23.18 3.53 -14.95
C GLU A 25 22.76 5.00 -14.97
N GLY A 26 21.45 5.24 -15.06
CA GLY A 26 20.90 6.58 -15.00
C GLY A 26 21.09 7.45 -16.25
N ALA A 27 21.64 6.94 -17.37
CA ALA A 27 21.91 7.72 -18.59
C ALA A 27 20.69 8.53 -19.09
N PHE A 28 19.48 7.99 -18.92
CA PHE A 28 18.24 8.67 -19.27
C PHE A 28 17.91 9.86 -18.36
N TYR A 29 18.37 9.90 -17.11
CA TYR A 29 17.96 10.86 -16.08
C TYR A 29 18.99 11.96 -15.76
N ILE A 30 20.24 11.77 -16.18
CA ILE A 30 21.37 12.65 -15.80
C ILE A 30 21.59 13.78 -16.82
N PHE A 31 22.13 14.92 -16.40
CA PHE A 31 22.40 16.06 -17.30
C PHE A 31 23.83 16.57 -17.10
N THR A 32 24.47 17.10 -18.15
CA THR A 32 25.72 17.85 -17.97
C THR A 32 25.43 19.30 -17.57
N LEU A 33 26.46 19.98 -17.04
CA LEU A 33 26.37 21.39 -16.70
C LEU A 33 26.07 22.25 -17.94
N GLU A 34 26.74 21.94 -19.05
CA GLU A 34 26.64 22.67 -20.31
C GLU A 34 25.25 22.51 -20.94
N GLU A 35 24.67 21.30 -20.89
CA GLU A 35 23.29 21.06 -21.34
C GLU A 35 22.30 21.93 -20.57
N LEU A 36 22.41 21.95 -19.24
CA LEU A 36 21.50 22.72 -18.38
C LEU A 36 21.64 24.22 -18.61
N GLN A 37 22.86 24.73 -18.72
CA GLN A 37 23.12 26.14 -19.04
C GLN A 37 22.55 26.54 -20.40
N GLN A 38 22.74 25.71 -21.43
CA GLN A 38 22.24 25.99 -22.77
C GLN A 38 20.70 25.96 -22.85
N LEU A 39 20.07 25.01 -22.15
CA LEU A 39 18.62 24.82 -22.17
C LEU A 39 17.90 25.88 -21.34
N LEU A 40 18.42 26.21 -20.16
CA LEU A 40 17.73 27.08 -19.19
C LEU A 40 18.17 28.55 -19.28
N LYS A 41 19.35 28.84 -19.83
CA LYS A 41 19.86 30.21 -20.04
C LYS A 41 19.81 31.02 -18.73
N ASP A 42 19.14 32.16 -18.71
CA ASP A 42 19.04 33.07 -17.56
C ASP A 42 18.40 32.41 -16.32
N ASP A 43 17.61 31.34 -16.51
CA ASP A 43 17.00 30.60 -15.39
C ASP A 43 17.96 29.59 -14.73
N PHE A 44 19.13 29.34 -15.32
CA PHE A 44 20.07 28.33 -14.84
C PHE A 44 20.52 28.59 -13.39
N ASP A 45 20.75 29.84 -12.99
CA ASP A 45 21.26 30.16 -11.66
C ASP A 45 20.26 29.87 -10.53
N ILE A 46 18.96 30.04 -10.77
CA ILE A 46 17.92 29.64 -9.81
C ILE A 46 17.77 28.12 -9.83
N PHE A 47 17.76 27.54 -11.04
CA PHE A 47 17.59 26.10 -11.22
C PHE A 47 18.70 25.28 -10.55
N LYS A 48 19.97 25.71 -10.66
CA LYS A 48 21.11 24.99 -10.06
C LYS A 48 21.01 24.93 -8.55
N GLU A 49 20.52 25.99 -7.91
CA GLU A 49 20.30 26.02 -6.46
C GLU A 49 19.08 25.17 -6.08
N TYR A 50 18.01 25.22 -6.88
CA TYR A 50 16.79 24.45 -6.64
C TYR A 50 17.01 22.93 -6.72
N TYR A 51 17.80 22.47 -7.71
CA TYR A 51 18.04 21.05 -8.01
C TYR A 51 19.45 20.55 -7.66
N ASN A 52 20.21 21.31 -6.86
CA ASN A 52 21.56 20.98 -6.40
C ASN A 52 22.53 20.58 -7.52
N VAL A 53 22.61 21.39 -8.59
CA VAL A 53 23.62 21.23 -9.66
C VAL A 53 24.97 21.75 -9.15
N ASN A 54 25.49 21.05 -8.14
CA ASN A 54 26.73 21.31 -7.42
C ASN A 54 27.34 19.96 -6.98
N ASN A 55 28.34 19.94 -6.10
CA ASN A 55 29.00 18.70 -5.67
C ASN A 55 28.05 17.67 -5.03
N TYR A 56 26.90 18.09 -4.48
CA TYR A 56 25.91 17.19 -3.88
C TYR A 56 25.11 16.42 -4.94
N GLY A 57 24.68 17.09 -6.02
CA GLY A 57 23.97 16.45 -7.14
C GLY A 57 24.90 15.90 -8.22
N LYS A 58 26.22 16.11 -8.09
CA LYS A 58 27.21 15.63 -9.07
C LYS A 58 27.25 14.10 -9.07
N TRP A 59 27.01 13.54 -10.25
CA TRP A 59 27.09 12.12 -10.58
C TRP A 59 28.35 11.83 -11.40
N GLU A 60 28.51 10.58 -11.81
CA GLU A 60 29.64 10.11 -12.59
C GLU A 60 29.81 10.87 -13.92
N ASN A 61 31.05 10.89 -14.43
CA ASN A 61 31.39 11.46 -15.75
C ASN A 61 30.96 12.93 -15.94
N ASN A 62 30.99 13.75 -14.89
CA ASN A 62 30.56 15.16 -14.87
C ASN A 62 29.08 15.39 -15.22
N HIS A 63 28.24 14.39 -14.98
CA HIS A 63 26.81 14.57 -15.01
C HIS A 63 26.25 14.94 -13.64
N TYR A 64 24.97 15.30 -13.61
CA TYR A 64 24.24 15.68 -12.42
C TYR A 64 22.89 14.97 -12.39
N VAL A 65 22.54 14.44 -11.22
CA VAL A 65 21.17 14.01 -10.88
C VAL A 65 20.46 15.21 -10.26
N LEU A 66 19.29 15.54 -10.80
CA LEU A 66 18.50 16.68 -10.32
C LEU A 66 17.79 16.31 -9.01
N ILE A 67 18.30 16.79 -7.88
CA ILE A 67 17.81 16.46 -6.54
C ILE A 67 17.35 17.74 -5.87
N ARG A 68 16.10 17.79 -5.38
CA ARG A 68 15.61 18.95 -4.62
C ARG A 68 15.94 18.79 -3.14
N LYS A 69 16.43 19.87 -2.52
CA LYS A 69 16.66 19.94 -1.07
C LYS A 69 15.99 21.14 -0.40
N LYS A 70 16.11 22.33 -0.99
CA LYS A 70 15.50 23.56 -0.47
C LYS A 70 13.97 23.54 -0.65
N ALA A 71 13.25 24.06 0.34
CA ALA A 71 11.84 24.38 0.24
C ALA A 71 11.61 25.52 -0.78
N ASP A 72 10.37 25.75 -1.20
CA ASP A 72 10.10 26.79 -2.19
C ASP A 72 10.36 28.18 -1.58
N GLU A 73 10.01 28.36 -0.31
CA GLU A 73 10.15 29.59 0.47
C GLU A 73 11.62 30.02 0.62
N GLU A 74 12.54 29.06 0.77
CA GLU A 74 13.98 29.35 0.86
C GLU A 74 14.52 29.92 -0.46
N ILE A 75 14.04 29.40 -1.59
CA ILE A 75 14.46 29.84 -2.93
C ILE A 75 13.84 31.20 -3.26
N GLU A 76 12.59 31.42 -2.85
CA GLU A 76 11.91 32.71 -2.98
C GLU A 76 12.66 33.82 -2.26
N GLU A 77 13.08 33.57 -1.01
CA GLU A 77 13.85 34.53 -0.20
C GLU A 77 15.24 34.78 -0.82
N GLU A 78 15.97 33.71 -1.17
CA GLU A 78 17.35 33.81 -1.69
C GLU A 78 17.42 34.59 -3.02
N PHE A 79 16.44 34.41 -3.89
CA PHE A 79 16.41 35.05 -5.21
C PHE A 79 15.47 36.26 -5.31
N GLY A 80 14.80 36.62 -4.21
CA GLY A 80 13.88 37.76 -4.15
C GLY A 80 12.71 37.66 -5.14
N ILE A 81 12.18 36.44 -5.34
CA ILE A 81 11.08 36.17 -6.29
C ILE A 81 9.80 35.79 -5.55
N THR A 82 8.65 36.03 -6.18
CA THR A 82 7.36 35.65 -5.60
C THR A 82 7.07 34.15 -5.79
N PRO A 83 6.18 33.56 -4.98
CA PRO A 83 5.74 32.18 -5.16
C PRO A 83 5.18 31.90 -6.57
N GLU A 84 4.42 32.84 -7.14
CA GLU A 84 3.87 32.73 -8.49
C GLU A 84 4.98 32.71 -9.55
N THR A 85 6.01 33.54 -9.36
CA THR A 85 7.17 33.60 -10.27
C THR A 85 7.96 32.29 -10.22
N LEU A 86 8.22 31.76 -9.01
CA LEU A 86 8.90 30.47 -8.86
C LEU A 86 8.06 29.33 -9.46
N GLN A 87 6.75 29.35 -9.29
CA GLN A 87 5.85 28.36 -9.90
C GLN A 87 5.90 28.39 -11.43
N GLN A 88 5.85 29.57 -12.05
CA GLN A 88 6.00 29.72 -13.49
C GLN A 88 7.36 29.23 -14.00
N LYS A 89 8.45 29.53 -13.27
CA LYS A 89 9.80 29.01 -13.59
C LYS A 89 9.84 27.49 -13.53
N LYS A 90 9.31 26.87 -12.46
CA LYS A 90 9.23 25.39 -12.33
C LYS A 90 8.48 24.73 -13.49
N GLU A 91 7.39 25.33 -13.94
CA GLU A 91 6.63 24.85 -15.11
C GLU A 91 7.44 24.99 -16.40
N SER A 92 8.10 26.14 -16.59
CA SER A 92 8.99 26.40 -17.73
C SER A 92 10.14 25.39 -17.80
N TRP A 93 10.84 25.13 -16.68
CA TRP A 93 11.93 24.16 -16.61
C TRP A 93 11.45 22.75 -16.98
N LYS A 94 10.30 22.32 -16.45
CA LYS A 94 9.70 21.02 -16.81
C LYS A 94 9.36 20.95 -18.30
N SER A 95 8.75 22.01 -18.85
CA SER A 95 8.38 22.07 -20.27
C SER A 95 9.60 22.06 -21.21
N THR A 96 10.75 22.53 -20.73
CA THR A 96 12.01 22.58 -21.49
C THR A 96 12.78 21.26 -21.39
N LEU A 97 13.00 20.77 -20.16
CA LEU A 97 13.86 19.61 -19.90
C LEU A 97 13.18 18.27 -20.21
N LEU A 98 11.85 18.17 -20.04
CA LEU A 98 11.15 16.90 -20.25
C LEU A 98 11.20 16.43 -21.72
N PRO A 99 10.91 17.28 -22.74
CA PRO A 99 11.07 16.88 -24.14
C PRO A 99 12.53 16.62 -24.52
N TYR A 100 13.48 17.37 -23.96
CA TYR A 100 14.90 17.16 -24.20
C TYR A 100 15.34 15.76 -23.74
N ARG A 101 15.07 15.43 -22.47
CA ARG A 101 15.35 14.11 -21.89
C ARG A 101 14.67 12.98 -22.66
N ASN A 102 13.43 13.18 -23.10
CA ASN A 102 12.65 12.17 -23.82
C ASN A 102 13.19 11.83 -25.22
N LYS A 103 14.20 12.56 -25.74
CA LYS A 103 14.93 12.20 -26.96
C LYS A 103 15.93 11.06 -26.74
N ARG A 104 16.32 10.80 -25.49
CA ARG A 104 17.28 9.75 -25.14
C ARG A 104 16.63 8.36 -25.14
N PRO A 105 17.41 7.30 -25.37
CA PRO A 105 16.92 5.93 -25.18
C PRO A 105 16.33 5.74 -23.79
N LYS A 106 15.08 5.25 -23.72
CA LYS A 106 14.41 5.01 -22.45
C LYS A 106 14.99 3.78 -21.75
N PRO A 107 14.97 3.74 -20.41
CA PRO A 107 15.28 2.52 -19.68
C PRO A 107 14.31 1.41 -20.08
N ARG A 108 14.79 0.17 -20.00
CA ARG A 108 13.97 -1.00 -20.32
C ARG A 108 12.84 -1.13 -19.31
N LEU A 109 11.66 -1.50 -19.78
CA LEU A 109 10.50 -1.77 -18.95
C LEU A 109 10.43 -3.27 -18.68
N ASP A 110 10.47 -3.70 -17.41
CA ASP A 110 9.98 -5.03 -17.04
C ASP A 110 8.45 -4.94 -16.91
N ASP A 111 7.78 -5.29 -17.99
CA ASP A 111 6.32 -5.25 -18.16
C ASP A 111 5.59 -6.44 -17.53
N LYS A 112 6.32 -7.33 -16.86
CA LYS A 112 5.73 -8.34 -15.98
C LYS A 112 5.02 -7.64 -14.83
N THR A 113 3.94 -8.24 -14.38
CA THR A 113 3.18 -7.79 -13.23
C THR A 113 3.26 -8.89 -12.16
N LEU A 114 3.61 -8.51 -10.94
CA LEU A 114 3.64 -9.41 -9.78
C LEU A 114 2.47 -9.10 -8.85
N THR A 115 1.76 -10.13 -8.40
CA THR A 115 0.54 -10.00 -7.59
C THR A 115 0.84 -9.30 -6.26
N SER A 116 1.87 -9.73 -5.52
CA SER A 116 2.31 -9.08 -4.29
C SER A 116 2.60 -7.59 -4.46
N TRP A 117 3.33 -7.20 -5.50
CA TRP A 117 3.68 -5.79 -5.76
C TRP A 117 2.48 -4.95 -6.17
N ASN A 118 1.55 -5.56 -6.92
CA ASN A 118 0.30 -4.92 -7.28
C ASN A 118 -0.58 -4.69 -6.07
N ALA A 119 -0.67 -5.66 -5.17
CA ALA A 119 -1.38 -5.51 -3.92
C ALA A 119 -0.79 -4.39 -3.04
N MET A 120 0.54 -4.28 -2.94
CA MET A 120 1.19 -3.16 -2.25
C MET A 120 0.86 -1.80 -2.91
N MET A 121 0.85 -1.73 -4.25
CA MET A 121 0.44 -0.52 -4.97
C MET A 121 -1.04 -0.18 -4.72
N LEU A 122 -1.93 -1.17 -4.74
CA LEU A 122 -3.35 -1.02 -4.41
C LEU A 122 -3.51 -0.40 -3.02
N LYS A 123 -2.85 -0.99 -2.01
CA LYS A 123 -2.86 -0.47 -0.64
C LYS A 123 -2.37 0.98 -0.59
N GLY A 124 -1.24 1.29 -1.23
CA GLY A 124 -0.72 2.66 -1.30
C GLY A 124 -1.70 3.67 -1.89
N TYR A 125 -2.45 3.29 -2.94
CA TYR A 125 -3.50 4.13 -3.50
C TYR A 125 -4.72 4.28 -2.58
N VAL A 126 -5.08 3.25 -1.82
CA VAL A 126 -6.13 3.33 -0.79
C VAL A 126 -5.70 4.28 0.33
N ASP A 127 -4.47 4.17 0.81
CA ASP A 127 -3.93 5.06 1.85
C ASP A 127 -3.89 6.52 1.36
N ALA A 128 -3.49 6.76 0.10
CA ALA A 128 -3.54 8.07 -0.53
C ALA A 128 -4.98 8.59 -0.63
N TYR A 129 -5.95 7.74 -0.98
CA TYR A 129 -7.36 8.12 -1.02
C TYR A 129 -7.89 8.52 0.36
N LYS A 130 -7.63 7.70 1.39
CA LYS A 130 -8.06 7.98 2.77
C LYS A 130 -7.49 9.32 3.28
N THR A 131 -6.24 9.62 2.92
CA THR A 131 -5.53 10.83 3.34
C THR A 131 -5.97 12.08 2.57
N PHE A 132 -6.00 12.01 1.24
CA PHE A 132 -6.19 13.20 0.39
C PHE A 132 -7.63 13.38 -0.11
N GLY A 133 -8.49 12.36 0.02
CA GLY A 133 -9.89 12.38 -0.45
C GLY A 133 -10.05 12.46 -1.97
N LYS A 134 -8.97 12.32 -2.75
CA LYS A 134 -8.99 12.44 -4.22
C LYS A 134 -9.49 11.15 -4.87
N LYS A 135 -10.59 11.26 -5.63
CA LYS A 135 -11.23 10.12 -6.29
C LYS A 135 -10.28 9.38 -7.25
N GLU A 136 -9.34 10.06 -7.90
CA GLU A 136 -8.40 9.43 -8.82
C GLU A 136 -7.57 8.30 -8.15
N TYR A 137 -7.24 8.45 -6.87
CA TYR A 137 -6.50 7.42 -6.13
C TYR A 137 -7.37 6.18 -5.88
N LEU A 138 -8.62 6.37 -5.48
CA LEU A 138 -9.57 5.27 -5.32
C LEU A 138 -9.85 4.55 -6.65
N ASP A 139 -9.99 5.32 -7.74
CA ASP A 139 -10.22 4.76 -9.08
C ASP A 139 -9.03 3.91 -9.56
N ALA A 140 -7.79 4.32 -9.25
CA ALA A 140 -6.59 3.53 -9.52
C ALA A 140 -6.57 2.24 -8.69
N ALA A 141 -6.87 2.33 -7.38
CA ALA A 141 -6.96 1.16 -6.51
C ALA A 141 -8.02 0.16 -6.98
N LEU A 142 -9.23 0.63 -7.31
CA LEU A 142 -10.33 -0.22 -7.79
C LEU A 142 -9.98 -0.91 -9.11
N LYS A 143 -9.35 -0.21 -10.06
CA LYS A 143 -8.89 -0.84 -11.32
C LYS A 143 -7.89 -1.95 -11.06
N ASN A 144 -6.94 -1.73 -10.13
CA ASN A 144 -5.97 -2.75 -9.77
C ASN A 144 -6.59 -3.93 -9.00
N ALA A 145 -7.54 -3.66 -8.10
CA ALA A 145 -8.28 -4.70 -7.39
C ALA A 145 -9.09 -5.58 -8.35
N VAL A 146 -9.74 -4.97 -9.36
CA VAL A 146 -10.42 -5.70 -10.42
C VAL A 146 -9.43 -6.56 -11.20
N PHE A 147 -8.28 -6.00 -11.60
CA PHE A 147 -7.21 -6.76 -12.26
C PHE A 147 -6.81 -8.01 -11.46
N ILE A 148 -6.49 -7.87 -10.17
CA ILE A 148 -6.10 -9.01 -9.32
C ILE A 148 -7.27 -10.02 -9.24
N SER A 149 -8.49 -9.55 -8.97
CA SER A 149 -9.66 -10.45 -8.82
C SER A 149 -10.06 -11.19 -10.11
N GLU A 150 -9.77 -10.63 -11.29
CA GLU A 150 -10.16 -11.23 -12.57
C GLU A 150 -9.04 -12.01 -13.26
N LYS A 151 -7.77 -11.60 -13.06
CA LYS A 151 -6.62 -12.17 -13.77
C LYS A 151 -5.72 -13.03 -12.89
N GLN A 152 -5.68 -12.77 -11.59
CA GLN A 152 -4.80 -13.48 -10.65
C GLN A 152 -5.55 -14.45 -9.74
N PHE A 153 -6.77 -14.09 -9.33
CA PHE A 153 -7.59 -14.91 -8.44
C PHE A 153 -8.28 -16.05 -9.17
N GLN A 154 -8.20 -17.25 -8.58
CA GLN A 154 -8.80 -18.47 -9.08
C GLN A 154 -10.01 -18.85 -8.21
N LYS A 155 -11.00 -19.52 -8.81
CA LYS A 155 -12.26 -19.89 -8.13
C LYS A 155 -12.09 -20.75 -6.87
N ASN A 156 -10.97 -21.44 -6.73
CA ASN A 156 -10.67 -22.27 -5.56
C ASN A 156 -9.99 -21.49 -4.41
N GLY A 157 -9.81 -20.17 -4.55
CA GLY A 157 -9.12 -19.31 -3.57
C GLY A 157 -7.62 -19.13 -3.84
N ALA A 158 -7.06 -19.80 -4.85
CA ALA A 158 -5.65 -19.65 -5.21
C ALA A 158 -5.38 -18.33 -5.94
N LEU A 159 -4.17 -17.80 -5.78
CA LEU A 159 -3.62 -16.70 -6.57
C LEU A 159 -2.54 -17.21 -7.53
N PHE A 160 -2.40 -16.54 -8.65
CA PHE A 160 -1.18 -16.55 -9.44
C PHE A 160 -0.20 -15.48 -8.93
N HIS A 161 1.09 -15.73 -9.10
CA HIS A 161 2.15 -14.80 -8.75
C HIS A 161 2.41 -13.76 -9.85
N ASN A 162 2.34 -14.19 -11.11
CA ASN A 162 2.74 -13.36 -12.25
C ASN A 162 1.64 -13.21 -13.30
N TYR A 163 1.70 -12.09 -14.02
CA TYR A 163 0.98 -11.85 -15.26
C TYR A 163 1.90 -11.25 -16.30
N LYS A 164 1.90 -11.80 -17.50
CA LYS A 164 2.60 -11.23 -18.66
C LYS A 164 1.90 -11.65 -19.94
N ASP A 165 1.80 -10.75 -20.90
CA ASP A 165 1.24 -10.99 -22.25
C ASP A 165 -0.12 -11.70 -22.23
N GLY A 166 -1.01 -11.27 -21.33
CA GLY A 166 -2.36 -11.84 -21.20
C GLY A 166 -2.46 -13.14 -20.39
N LYS A 167 -1.34 -13.64 -19.85
CA LYS A 167 -1.25 -14.96 -19.22
C LYS A 167 -0.73 -14.89 -17.79
N SER A 168 -1.42 -15.61 -16.90
CA SER A 168 -0.95 -15.96 -15.56
C SER A 168 -0.42 -17.39 -15.56
N SER A 169 0.72 -17.65 -14.93
CA SER A 169 1.42 -18.94 -15.12
C SER A 169 2.08 -19.53 -13.88
N ILE A 170 2.46 -18.71 -12.91
CA ILE A 170 3.20 -19.14 -11.73
C ILE A 170 2.22 -19.17 -10.55
N ASN A 171 2.22 -20.25 -9.78
CA ASN A 171 1.43 -20.35 -8.55
C ASN A 171 1.86 -19.26 -7.55
N GLY A 172 0.89 -18.68 -6.86
CA GLY A 172 1.15 -17.65 -5.86
C GLY A 172 1.96 -18.17 -4.67
N PHE A 173 2.88 -17.35 -4.19
CA PHE A 173 3.58 -17.52 -2.92
C PHE A 173 2.78 -16.89 -1.79
N LEU A 174 3.14 -17.18 -0.53
CA LEU A 174 2.45 -16.62 0.63
C LEU A 174 2.34 -15.08 0.59
N GLU A 175 3.37 -14.39 0.09
CA GLU A 175 3.37 -12.93 -0.08
C GLU A 175 2.20 -12.43 -0.95
N ASP A 176 1.83 -13.17 -2.01
CA ASP A 176 0.76 -12.77 -2.90
C ASP A 176 -0.58 -12.78 -2.16
N TYR A 177 -0.80 -13.78 -1.31
CA TYR A 177 -1.99 -13.85 -0.45
C TYR A 177 -1.93 -12.78 0.64
N ALA A 178 -0.82 -12.68 1.36
CA ALA A 178 -0.68 -11.77 2.49
C ALA A 178 -0.91 -10.32 2.06
N PHE A 179 -0.24 -9.83 1.03
CA PHE A 179 -0.42 -8.45 0.59
C PHE A 179 -1.78 -8.21 -0.07
N THR A 180 -2.32 -9.17 -0.84
CA THR A 180 -3.65 -8.99 -1.47
C THR A 180 -4.76 -8.94 -0.42
N ILE A 181 -4.72 -9.81 0.60
CA ILE A 181 -5.70 -9.80 1.69
C ILE A 181 -5.66 -8.46 2.43
N GLU A 182 -4.46 -7.96 2.77
CA GLU A 182 -4.27 -6.68 3.45
C GLU A 182 -4.88 -5.54 2.62
N ALA A 183 -4.51 -5.48 1.33
CA ALA A 183 -4.98 -4.48 0.38
C ALA A 183 -6.51 -4.50 0.20
N TYR A 184 -7.12 -5.69 0.14
CA TYR A 184 -8.56 -5.85 -0.01
C TYR A 184 -9.35 -5.53 1.27
N ILE A 185 -8.78 -5.80 2.46
CA ILE A 185 -9.36 -5.33 3.72
C ILE A 185 -9.37 -3.79 3.75
N ASP A 186 -8.27 -3.15 3.37
CA ASP A 186 -8.20 -1.69 3.31
C ASP A 186 -9.16 -1.09 2.26
N LEU A 187 -9.26 -1.73 1.09
CA LEU A 187 -10.20 -1.32 0.06
C LEU A 187 -11.66 -1.47 0.50
N TYR A 188 -11.99 -2.55 1.22
CA TYR A 188 -13.30 -2.70 1.86
C TYR A 188 -13.55 -1.55 2.85
N GLN A 189 -12.60 -1.24 3.73
CA GLN A 189 -12.77 -0.14 4.71
C GLN A 189 -12.97 1.23 4.04
N ALA A 190 -12.42 1.43 2.84
CA ALA A 190 -12.58 2.66 2.07
C ALA A 190 -13.88 2.73 1.24
N THR A 191 -14.47 1.59 0.88
CA THR A 191 -15.59 1.50 -0.09
C THR A 191 -16.88 0.94 0.48
N LEU A 192 -16.79 0.17 1.57
CA LEU A 192 -17.82 -0.69 2.15
C LEU A 192 -18.36 -1.74 1.16
N ASP A 193 -17.57 -2.11 0.13
CA ASP A 193 -17.92 -3.19 -0.80
C ASP A 193 -17.45 -4.54 -0.25
N GLU A 194 -18.42 -5.31 0.28
CA GLU A 194 -18.20 -6.61 0.91
C GLU A 194 -17.52 -7.64 -0.01
N LYS A 195 -17.54 -7.44 -1.33
CA LYS A 195 -16.82 -8.30 -2.28
C LYS A 195 -15.36 -8.46 -1.88
N TRP A 196 -14.69 -7.36 -1.55
CA TRP A 196 -13.25 -7.37 -1.24
C TRP A 196 -12.96 -8.14 0.04
N LEU A 197 -13.78 -7.94 1.07
CA LEU A 197 -13.66 -8.64 2.34
C LEU A 197 -13.93 -10.15 2.21
N ASN A 198 -14.93 -10.53 1.39
CA ASN A 198 -15.23 -11.94 1.12
C ASN A 198 -14.12 -12.63 0.32
N LEU A 199 -13.51 -11.95 -0.65
CA LEU A 199 -12.33 -12.46 -1.36
C LEU A 199 -11.13 -12.62 -0.41
N SER A 200 -10.91 -11.65 0.48
CA SER A 200 -9.88 -11.75 1.53
C SER A 200 -10.05 -13.01 2.38
N LYS A 201 -11.27 -13.31 2.83
CA LYS A 201 -11.55 -14.53 3.58
C LYS A 201 -11.24 -15.80 2.77
N GLN A 202 -11.68 -15.87 1.51
CA GLN A 202 -11.41 -17.03 0.64
C GLN A 202 -9.91 -17.27 0.45
N MET A 203 -9.12 -16.21 0.26
CA MET A 203 -7.67 -16.29 0.16
C MET A 203 -7.02 -16.72 1.47
N ALA A 204 -7.50 -16.23 2.63
CA ALA A 204 -7.00 -16.64 3.94
C ALA A 204 -7.28 -18.11 4.23
N ASP A 205 -8.50 -18.59 3.93
CA ASP A 205 -8.88 -20.00 4.05
C ASP A 205 -8.01 -20.88 3.14
N TYR A 206 -7.76 -20.46 1.89
CA TYR A 206 -6.86 -21.16 0.98
C TYR A 206 -5.42 -21.19 1.49
N ALA A 207 -4.90 -20.06 1.98
CA ALA A 207 -3.57 -19.95 2.54
C ALA A 207 -3.41 -20.89 3.74
N LYS A 208 -4.39 -20.88 4.67
CA LYS A 208 -4.41 -21.78 5.83
C LYS A 208 -4.38 -23.25 5.39
N ALA A 209 -5.19 -23.63 4.41
CA ALA A 209 -5.22 -25.01 3.94
C ALA A 209 -3.94 -25.48 3.24
N ASN A 210 -3.18 -24.60 2.58
CA ASN A 210 -2.10 -24.99 1.67
C ASN A 210 -0.69 -24.53 2.08
N PHE A 211 -0.56 -23.59 3.01
CA PHE A 211 0.72 -23.00 3.41
C PHE A 211 0.98 -23.12 4.91
N PHE A 212 -0.07 -23.18 5.75
CA PHE A 212 0.07 -23.28 7.20
C PHE A 212 0.63 -24.63 7.63
N ASP A 213 1.56 -24.59 8.57
CA ASP A 213 2.12 -25.75 9.25
C ASP A 213 1.54 -25.85 10.67
N GLU A 214 0.82 -26.93 10.95
CA GLU A 214 0.12 -27.15 12.22
C GLU A 214 1.07 -27.42 13.40
N GLU A 215 2.30 -27.88 13.14
CA GLU A 215 3.27 -28.17 14.21
C GLU A 215 4.08 -26.92 14.61
N LYS A 216 4.45 -26.11 13.62
CA LYS A 216 5.23 -24.88 13.81
C LYS A 216 4.36 -23.65 14.01
N HIS A 217 3.06 -23.74 13.70
CA HIS A 217 2.12 -22.62 13.71
C HIS A 217 2.62 -21.42 12.90
N MET A 218 3.15 -21.68 11.70
CA MET A 218 3.66 -20.67 10.76
C MET A 218 3.29 -21.05 9.33
N PHE A 219 3.27 -20.08 8.42
CA PHE A 219 2.96 -20.30 7.01
C PHE A 219 4.24 -20.40 6.20
N TYR A 220 4.45 -21.51 5.51
CA TYR A 220 5.52 -21.65 4.53
C TYR A 220 5.37 -20.61 3.41
N PHE A 221 6.50 -20.19 2.81
CA PHE A 221 6.48 -19.27 1.68
C PHE A 221 5.87 -19.90 0.40
N THR A 222 6.14 -21.18 0.15
CA THR A 222 5.62 -21.93 -1.01
C THR A 222 4.43 -22.81 -0.64
N SER A 223 3.59 -23.17 -1.62
CA SER A 223 2.44 -24.03 -1.39
C SER A 223 2.86 -25.49 -1.22
N LYS A 224 2.13 -26.26 -0.42
CA LYS A 224 2.29 -27.73 -0.37
C LYS A 224 1.91 -28.44 -1.69
N LYS A 225 1.26 -27.72 -2.62
CA LYS A 225 0.89 -28.20 -3.95
C LYS A 225 1.96 -27.95 -5.01
N ASP A 226 2.98 -27.14 -4.70
CA ASP A 226 4.08 -26.89 -5.62
C ASP A 226 5.01 -28.10 -5.69
N ALA A 227 5.83 -28.15 -6.75
CA ALA A 227 6.85 -29.18 -6.88
C ALA A 227 7.75 -29.18 -5.63
N ALA A 228 8.08 -30.37 -5.14
CA ALA A 228 8.90 -30.51 -3.95
C ALA A 228 10.26 -29.84 -4.15
N ILE A 229 10.57 -28.89 -3.28
CA ILE A 229 11.88 -28.26 -3.15
C ILE A 229 12.62 -28.87 -1.96
N VAL A 230 13.96 -28.85 -1.99
CA VAL A 230 14.81 -29.48 -0.98
C VAL A 230 14.50 -28.96 0.44
N THR A 231 14.23 -27.66 0.58
CA THR A 231 13.81 -27.04 1.82
C THR A 231 12.73 -25.99 1.57
N ARG A 232 11.71 -25.95 2.43
CA ARG A 232 10.71 -24.88 2.47
C ARG A 232 11.01 -24.00 3.66
N ASN A 233 10.98 -22.69 3.45
CA ASN A 233 11.30 -21.70 4.48
C ASN A 233 10.06 -20.92 4.90
N PHE A 234 10.11 -20.41 6.13
CA PHE A 234 9.20 -19.37 6.61
C PHE A 234 9.88 -18.02 6.38
N GLU A 235 9.18 -17.10 5.71
CA GLU A 235 9.60 -15.71 5.64
C GLU A 235 8.86 -14.94 6.75
N TYR A 236 9.58 -14.64 7.84
CA TYR A 236 9.01 -14.08 9.06
C TYR A 236 9.76 -12.85 9.61
N ARG A 237 10.92 -12.50 9.06
CA ARG A 237 11.66 -11.28 9.43
C ARG A 237 11.42 -10.20 8.39
N ASP A 238 10.96 -9.05 8.83
CA ASP A 238 10.75 -7.89 7.97
C ASP A 238 12.10 -7.39 7.43
N ASN A 239 12.12 -6.94 6.18
CA ASN A 239 13.31 -6.38 5.53
C ASN A 239 12.91 -5.13 4.72
N VAL A 240 13.39 -4.97 3.48
CA VAL A 240 13.00 -3.89 2.57
C VAL A 240 11.47 -3.78 2.45
N ILE A 241 10.76 -4.91 2.56
CA ILE A 241 9.31 -4.99 2.70
C ILE A 241 8.95 -5.86 3.90
N PRO A 242 7.71 -5.76 4.44
CA PRO A 242 7.23 -6.66 5.49
C PRO A 242 7.29 -8.14 5.08
N ALA A 243 7.56 -9.02 6.03
CA ALA A 243 7.56 -10.45 5.80
C ALA A 243 6.14 -10.99 5.52
N SER A 244 6.02 -11.96 4.62
CA SER A 244 4.71 -12.57 4.32
C SER A 244 4.00 -13.16 5.55
N ASN A 245 4.72 -13.73 6.53
CA ASN A 245 4.10 -14.19 7.78
C ASN A 245 3.65 -13.03 8.70
N SER A 246 4.39 -11.92 8.76
CA SER A 246 4.03 -10.80 9.63
C SER A 246 2.74 -10.13 9.15
N VAL A 247 2.62 -9.96 7.84
CA VAL A 247 1.41 -9.44 7.18
C VAL A 247 0.26 -10.44 7.30
N MET A 248 0.50 -11.74 7.07
CA MET A 248 -0.55 -12.75 7.22
C MET A 248 -1.08 -12.81 8.66
N ALA A 249 -0.23 -12.74 9.68
CA ALA A 249 -0.67 -12.70 11.07
C ALA A 249 -1.58 -11.49 11.35
N LYS A 250 -1.23 -10.30 10.85
CA LYS A 250 -2.11 -9.12 10.92
C LYS A 250 -3.43 -9.33 10.21
N ASN A 251 -3.40 -9.88 9.00
CA ASN A 251 -4.61 -10.16 8.25
C ASN A 251 -5.54 -11.13 8.97
N LEU A 252 -5.00 -12.20 9.56
CA LEU A 252 -5.77 -13.16 10.34
C LEU A 252 -6.42 -12.49 11.56
N PHE A 253 -5.68 -11.62 12.26
CA PHE A 253 -6.24 -10.82 13.35
C PHE A 253 -7.37 -9.89 12.87
N LEU A 254 -7.20 -9.18 11.75
CA LEU A 254 -8.23 -8.28 11.23
C LEU A 254 -9.46 -9.06 10.75
N LEU A 255 -9.26 -10.17 10.03
CA LEU A 255 -10.34 -11.03 9.55
C LEU A 255 -11.10 -11.70 10.70
N SER A 256 -10.45 -12.00 11.83
CA SER A 256 -11.15 -12.55 13.00
C SER A 256 -12.18 -11.59 13.59
N LYS A 257 -11.99 -10.28 13.39
CA LYS A 257 -12.96 -9.26 13.82
C LYS A 257 -14.15 -9.13 12.87
N TYR A 258 -13.97 -9.49 11.60
CA TYR A 258 -15.06 -9.49 10.61
C TYR A 258 -15.84 -10.81 10.55
N PHE A 259 -15.18 -11.93 10.88
CA PHE A 259 -15.73 -13.28 10.69
C PHE A 259 -15.56 -14.14 11.94
N GLU A 260 -16.69 -14.64 12.45
CA GLU A 260 -16.72 -15.58 13.59
C GLU A 260 -16.28 -16.99 13.20
N GLY A 261 -15.78 -17.75 14.19
CA GLY A 261 -15.54 -19.20 14.07
C GLY A 261 -14.40 -19.62 13.12
N THR A 262 -13.54 -18.69 12.70
CA THR A 262 -12.45 -18.96 11.74
C THR A 262 -11.20 -19.59 12.36
N GLY A 263 -11.00 -19.40 13.67
CA GLY A 263 -9.76 -19.74 14.37
C GLY A 263 -8.58 -18.83 14.00
N PHE A 264 -8.83 -17.70 13.33
CA PHE A 264 -7.78 -16.81 12.83
C PHE A 264 -7.11 -15.99 13.94
N ASP A 265 -7.86 -15.62 14.98
CA ASP A 265 -7.34 -14.86 16.12
C ASP A 265 -6.26 -15.67 16.87
N GLU A 266 -6.55 -16.95 17.11
CA GLU A 266 -5.65 -17.88 17.81
C GLU A 266 -4.38 -18.14 17.00
N ILE A 267 -4.50 -18.32 15.68
CA ILE A 267 -3.35 -18.50 14.79
C ILE A 267 -2.48 -17.24 14.80
N SER A 268 -3.08 -16.06 14.62
CA SER A 268 -2.37 -14.78 14.63
C SER A 268 -1.61 -14.57 15.95
N HIS A 269 -2.28 -14.83 17.07
CA HIS A 269 -1.69 -14.70 18.40
C HIS A 269 -0.53 -15.68 18.63
N GLN A 270 -0.67 -16.93 18.17
CA GLN A 270 0.41 -17.92 18.28
C GLN A 270 1.61 -17.58 17.39
N MET A 271 1.37 -17.10 16.16
CA MET A 271 2.45 -16.63 15.27
C MET A 271 3.25 -15.49 15.90
N LEU A 272 2.57 -14.53 16.53
CA LEU A 272 3.25 -13.43 17.26
C LEU A 272 4.10 -13.95 18.43
N LYS A 273 3.58 -14.93 19.19
CA LYS A 273 4.33 -15.58 20.28
C LYS A 273 5.59 -16.28 19.77
N ASN A 274 5.53 -16.92 18.60
CA ASN A 274 6.66 -17.65 18.04
C ASN A 274 7.89 -16.75 17.78
N VAL A 275 7.66 -15.46 17.47
CA VAL A 275 8.73 -14.50 17.16
C VAL A 275 9.12 -13.60 18.33
N SER A 276 8.38 -13.62 19.45
CA SER A 276 8.53 -12.62 20.52
C SER A 276 9.92 -12.56 21.15
N ALA A 277 10.59 -13.72 21.31
CA ALA A 277 11.95 -13.76 21.84
C ALA A 277 12.98 -13.12 20.91
N GLU A 278 12.77 -13.19 19.59
CA GLU A 278 13.65 -12.55 18.61
C GLU A 278 13.38 -11.05 18.48
N ILE A 279 12.13 -10.61 18.67
CA ILE A 279 11.76 -9.19 18.72
C ILE A 279 12.58 -8.46 19.78
N GLU A 280 12.77 -9.05 20.96
CA GLU A 280 13.57 -8.44 22.04
C GLU A 280 15.05 -8.24 21.66
N GLN A 281 15.59 -9.12 20.80
CA GLN A 281 17.00 -9.09 20.39
C GLN A 281 17.24 -8.18 19.18
N TYR A 282 16.30 -8.12 18.24
CA TYR A 282 16.43 -7.36 17.01
C TYR A 282 15.11 -6.68 16.57
N PRO A 283 14.58 -5.69 17.32
CA PRO A 283 13.26 -5.13 17.07
C PRO A 283 13.04 -4.57 15.66
N SER A 284 14.09 -4.00 15.04
CA SER A 284 13.97 -3.36 13.72
C SER A 284 13.63 -4.35 12.60
N GLY A 285 14.00 -5.62 12.73
CA GLY A 285 13.61 -6.69 11.80
C GLY A 285 12.20 -7.24 12.00
N PHE A 286 11.41 -6.67 12.91
CA PHE A 286 10.08 -7.15 13.29
C PHE A 286 9.08 -6.01 13.46
N SER A 287 9.26 -4.91 12.74
CA SER A 287 8.43 -3.69 12.88
C SER A 287 6.94 -3.97 12.62
N ASN A 288 6.61 -4.84 11.65
CA ASN A 288 5.22 -5.18 11.34
C ASN A 288 4.61 -6.13 12.39
N TRP A 289 5.44 -6.95 13.06
CA TRP A 289 5.00 -7.73 14.22
C TRP A 289 4.76 -6.86 15.46
N LEU A 290 5.55 -5.82 15.66
CA LEU A 290 5.34 -4.85 16.75
C LEU A 290 4.04 -4.06 16.57
N ASP A 291 3.64 -3.79 15.33
CA ASP A 291 2.31 -3.25 15.02
C ASP A 291 1.19 -4.23 15.43
N LEU A 292 1.32 -5.52 15.09
CA LEU A 292 0.38 -6.55 15.56
C LEU A 292 0.37 -6.68 17.10
N LEU A 293 1.53 -6.65 17.75
CA LEU A 293 1.64 -6.67 19.20
C LEU A 293 0.88 -5.48 19.82
N SER A 294 0.97 -4.30 19.20
CA SER A 294 0.25 -3.10 19.64
C SER A 294 -1.27 -3.28 19.55
N ASN A 295 -1.77 -4.03 18.55
CA ASN A 295 -3.19 -4.37 18.42
C ASN A 295 -3.67 -5.36 19.50
N PHE A 296 -2.81 -6.28 19.96
CA PHE A 296 -3.14 -7.20 21.06
C PHE A 296 -3.01 -6.57 22.45
N GLN A 297 -2.09 -5.61 22.65
CA GLN A 297 -1.83 -5.01 23.96
C GLN A 297 -2.73 -3.82 24.28
N ASN A 298 -3.26 -3.13 23.26
CA ASN A 298 -4.16 -2.00 23.44
C ASN A 298 -5.59 -2.38 23.06
N ASN A 299 -6.56 -1.53 23.42
CA ASN A 299 -7.91 -1.68 22.90
C ASN A 299 -7.88 -1.59 21.37
N PHE A 300 -8.44 -2.61 20.73
CA PHE A 300 -8.68 -2.61 19.30
C PHE A 300 -10.17 -2.38 19.06
N TYR A 301 -10.50 -1.31 18.35
CA TYR A 301 -11.89 -0.86 18.22
C TYR A 301 -12.54 -1.31 16.91
N GLU A 302 -13.69 -1.95 17.03
CA GLU A 302 -14.61 -2.18 15.91
C GLU A 302 -15.48 -0.93 15.75
N THR A 303 -15.22 -0.14 14.71
CA THR A 303 -16.03 1.04 14.37
C THR A 303 -17.06 0.65 13.30
N VAL A 304 -18.28 0.37 13.74
CA VAL A 304 -19.35 -0.10 12.86
C VAL A 304 -20.30 1.04 12.53
N ILE A 305 -20.56 1.25 11.24
CA ILE A 305 -21.35 2.38 10.75
C ILE A 305 -22.54 1.87 9.94
N VAL A 306 -23.75 2.09 10.45
CA VAL A 306 -24.97 1.56 9.83
C VAL A 306 -25.91 2.69 9.48
N GLY A 307 -26.28 2.80 8.20
CA GLY A 307 -27.22 3.79 7.69
C GLY A 307 -26.82 4.35 6.32
N ARG A 308 -27.74 5.11 5.70
CA ARG A 308 -27.60 5.57 4.30
C ARG A 308 -26.32 6.38 4.05
N ASP A 309 -25.85 7.11 5.06
CA ASP A 309 -24.68 7.98 4.97
C ASP A 309 -23.38 7.32 5.44
N ALA A 310 -23.37 5.98 5.62
CA ALA A 310 -22.23 5.27 6.19
C ALA A 310 -20.89 5.59 5.48
N LEU A 311 -20.91 5.66 4.14
CA LEU A 311 -19.71 5.97 3.36
C LEU A 311 -19.21 7.40 3.58
N GLU A 312 -20.11 8.38 3.78
CA GLU A 312 -19.70 9.75 4.11
C GLU A 312 -19.08 9.83 5.51
N LYS A 313 -19.64 9.09 6.47
CA LYS A 313 -19.07 8.97 7.82
C LYS A 313 -17.69 8.31 7.81
N VAL A 314 -17.48 7.28 6.97
CA VAL A 314 -16.15 6.69 6.74
C VAL A 314 -15.14 7.73 6.23
N LYS A 315 -15.52 8.55 5.24
CA LYS A 315 -14.64 9.61 4.72
C LYS A 315 -14.28 10.65 5.78
N GLU A 316 -15.23 11.01 6.65
CA GLU A 316 -14.98 11.92 7.77
C GLU A 316 -13.98 11.32 8.76
N ILE A 317 -14.15 10.05 9.14
CA ILE A 317 -13.25 9.34 10.07
C ILE A 317 -11.84 9.19 9.47
N ASN A 318 -11.73 8.87 8.17
CA ASN A 318 -10.44 8.69 7.49
C ASN A 318 -9.56 9.95 7.44
N LYS A 319 -10.10 11.15 7.71
CA LYS A 319 -9.31 12.38 7.86
C LYS A 319 -8.44 12.39 9.12
N HIS A 320 -8.65 11.44 10.02
CA HIS A 320 -7.91 11.29 11.26
C HIS A 320 -7.09 10.00 11.23
N TYR A 321 -5.84 10.09 11.69
CA TYR A 321 -5.00 8.91 11.86
C TYR A 321 -5.43 8.14 13.12
N LEU A 322 -5.97 6.94 12.93
CA LEU A 322 -6.52 6.07 13.98
C LEU A 322 -5.96 4.64 13.79
N PRO A 323 -4.86 4.27 14.45
CA PRO A 323 -4.13 3.02 14.14
C PRO A 323 -4.77 1.73 14.67
N ASN A 324 -5.50 1.78 15.78
CA ASN A 324 -6.04 0.59 16.46
C ASN A 324 -7.55 0.41 16.24
N ILE A 325 -8.00 0.58 14.99
CA ILE A 325 -9.41 0.41 14.63
C ILE A 325 -9.58 -0.43 13.38
N ILE A 326 -10.76 -1.03 13.24
CA ILE A 326 -11.33 -1.39 11.94
C ILE A 326 -12.62 -0.63 11.69
N ILE A 327 -12.96 -0.50 10.41
CA ILE A 327 -14.23 0.06 9.95
C ILE A 327 -15.06 -1.03 9.30
N ALA A 328 -16.25 -1.27 9.82
CA ALA A 328 -17.28 -2.04 9.13
C ALA A 328 -18.47 -1.12 8.82
N GLY A 329 -19.13 -1.30 7.68
CA GLY A 329 -20.28 -0.46 7.38
C GLY A 329 -21.30 -1.08 6.47
N SER A 330 -22.56 -0.72 6.70
CA SER A 330 -23.70 -1.14 5.88
C SER A 330 -24.64 0.02 5.66
N LYS A 331 -25.12 0.19 4.42
CA LYS A 331 -26.13 1.21 4.09
C LYS A 331 -27.55 0.80 4.47
N PHE A 332 -27.75 -0.49 4.76
CA PHE A 332 -29.05 -1.12 4.93
C PHE A 332 -29.03 -2.08 6.13
N GLU A 333 -30.18 -2.62 6.48
CA GLU A 333 -30.26 -3.74 7.43
C GLU A 333 -29.39 -4.91 6.93
N ASN A 334 -28.55 -5.43 7.82
CA ASN A 334 -27.60 -6.50 7.54
C ASN A 334 -27.51 -7.39 8.79
N ASN A 335 -27.61 -8.70 8.58
CA ASN A 335 -27.67 -9.68 9.66
C ASN A 335 -26.32 -10.37 9.90
N ALA A 336 -25.23 -9.93 9.27
CA ALA A 336 -23.91 -10.41 9.63
C ALA A 336 -23.60 -10.01 11.09
N PRO A 337 -22.79 -10.80 11.83
CA PRO A 337 -22.60 -10.62 13.27
C PRO A 337 -22.23 -9.19 13.71
N LEU A 338 -21.40 -8.49 12.93
CA LEU A 338 -21.01 -7.10 13.22
C LEU A 338 -22.14 -6.07 13.07
N PHE A 339 -23.21 -6.38 12.34
CA PHE A 339 -24.30 -5.45 12.03
C PHE A 339 -25.62 -5.80 12.71
N GLU A 340 -25.71 -6.99 13.31
CA GLU A 340 -26.95 -7.48 13.93
C GLU A 340 -27.47 -6.49 14.99
N ASN A 341 -28.76 -6.15 14.89
CA ASN A 341 -29.44 -5.19 15.77
C ASN A 341 -28.86 -3.76 15.78
N ARG A 342 -28.11 -3.37 14.72
CA ARG A 342 -27.52 -2.01 14.60
C ARG A 342 -28.18 -1.12 13.54
N TYR A 343 -29.17 -1.63 12.82
CA TYR A 343 -29.92 -0.82 11.84
C TYR A 343 -31.07 -0.08 12.51
N VAL A 344 -31.15 1.23 12.29
CA VAL A 344 -32.29 2.07 12.71
C VAL A 344 -32.83 2.81 11.49
N PRO A 345 -34.13 2.67 11.15
CA PRO A 345 -34.71 3.34 10.00
C PRO A 345 -34.49 4.86 10.02
N ASN A 346 -34.08 5.41 8.88
CA ASN A 346 -33.80 6.84 8.66
C ASN A 346 -32.67 7.45 9.50
N GLU A 347 -31.86 6.63 10.15
CA GLU A 347 -30.70 7.08 10.92
C GLU A 347 -29.41 6.52 10.34
N THR A 348 -28.31 7.26 10.54
CA THR A 348 -26.95 6.75 10.34
C THR A 348 -26.23 6.80 11.69
N LEU A 349 -25.90 5.64 12.23
CA LEU A 349 -25.33 5.46 13.56
C LEU A 349 -23.94 4.86 13.48
N ILE A 350 -23.06 5.33 14.36
CA ILE A 350 -21.69 4.86 14.56
C ILE A 350 -21.63 4.16 15.91
N TYR A 351 -21.22 2.90 15.88
CA TYR A 351 -21.01 2.04 17.03
C TYR A 351 -19.51 1.85 17.22
N VAL A 352 -19.00 2.19 18.39
CA VAL A 352 -17.60 1.96 18.75
C VAL A 352 -17.57 0.84 19.78
N CYS A 353 -17.02 -0.30 19.38
CA CYS A 353 -17.02 -1.52 20.17
C CYS A 353 -15.60 -2.01 20.46
N VAL A 354 -15.43 -2.70 21.58
CA VAL A 354 -14.20 -3.40 21.96
C VAL A 354 -14.62 -4.77 22.47
N ASN A 355 -14.09 -5.85 21.89
CA ASN A 355 -14.39 -7.22 22.29
C ASN A 355 -15.90 -7.50 22.39
N ASN A 356 -16.67 -7.17 21.34
CA ASN A 356 -18.12 -7.30 21.28
C ASN A 356 -18.94 -6.42 22.26
N ALA A 357 -18.30 -5.56 23.06
CA ALA A 357 -18.98 -4.59 23.92
C ALA A 357 -18.95 -3.19 23.29
N CYS A 358 -20.12 -2.61 23.03
CA CYS A 358 -20.25 -1.31 22.38
C CYS A 358 -20.61 -0.19 23.36
N LYS A 359 -20.08 1.02 23.10
CA LYS A 359 -20.62 2.26 23.68
C LYS A 359 -22.00 2.57 23.08
N LEU A 360 -22.74 3.51 23.67
CA LEU A 360 -23.97 4.03 23.07
C LEU A 360 -23.67 4.59 21.66
N PRO A 361 -24.48 4.26 20.64
CA PRO A 361 -24.24 4.71 19.28
C PRO A 361 -24.40 6.22 19.15
N VAL A 362 -23.63 6.82 18.25
CA VAL A 362 -23.61 8.26 18.01
C VAL A 362 -23.81 8.57 16.52
N LYS A 363 -24.38 9.74 16.21
CA LYS A 363 -24.56 10.22 14.82
C LYS A 363 -23.38 11.07 14.33
N ASP A 364 -22.68 11.71 15.28
CA ASP A 364 -21.58 12.63 15.02
C ASP A 364 -20.25 11.89 15.01
N THR A 365 -19.50 12.01 13.91
CA THR A 365 -18.17 11.41 13.74
C THR A 365 -17.16 11.97 14.72
N LYS A 366 -17.28 13.25 15.09
CA LYS A 366 -16.37 13.85 16.08
C LYS A 366 -16.50 13.17 17.43
N ILE A 367 -17.72 12.88 17.89
CA ILE A 367 -17.97 12.17 19.15
C ILE A 367 -17.42 10.75 19.07
N ALA A 368 -17.63 10.06 17.94
CA ALA A 368 -17.08 8.72 17.73
C ALA A 368 -15.54 8.72 17.82
N ILE A 369 -14.88 9.67 17.14
CA ILE A 369 -13.42 9.81 17.11
C ILE A 369 -12.86 10.14 18.49
N GLU A 370 -13.49 11.04 19.25
CA GLU A 370 -13.09 11.31 20.63
C GLU A 370 -13.14 10.04 21.51
N SER A 371 -14.10 9.15 21.24
CA SER A 371 -14.25 7.90 21.98
C SER A 371 -13.19 6.84 21.65
N LEU A 372 -12.47 7.00 20.53
CA LEU A 372 -11.37 6.15 20.06
C LEU A 372 -10.01 6.65 20.58
N ILE A 373 -9.87 7.95 20.82
CA ILE A 373 -8.60 8.60 21.23
C ILE A 373 -8.47 8.72 22.76
N LYS A 374 -9.59 8.84 23.49
CA LYS A 374 -9.58 8.94 24.95
C LYS A 374 -9.12 7.61 25.56
N LYS A 375 -7.91 7.62 26.15
CA LYS A 375 -7.36 6.54 26.97
C LYS A 375 -8.10 6.40 28.29
#